data_AF-A0A6N7Z460-F1
#
_entry.id   AF-A0A6N7Z460-F1
#
_cell.length_a   1.000
_cell.length_b   1.000
_cell.length_c   1.000
_cell.angle_alpha   90.00
_cell.angle_beta   90.00
_cell.angle_gamma   90.00
#
_symmetry.space_group_name_H-M   'P 1'
#
loop_
_entity.id
_entity.type
_entity.pdbx_description
1 polymer ?
#
loop_
_entity_poly.entity_id
_entity_poly.type
_entity_poly.pdbx_seq_one_letter_code
_entity_poly.pdbx_strand_id
1 'polypeptide(L)'
;MGTTADDKAGPLELTFDDESTMFFDAAGNGEELELRSKRWEDPFKEPLSTENKKFVEGSGKWTAFDVSNKPPFSRLIYKEVIGVELIENRERKVVGVHFLLADGTIRVGVQADELYVDVA
;
A
#
# COMPACT_ATOMS: atom_id res chain seq x y z
N MET A 1 3.64 3.86 -24.15
CA MET A 1 2.25 4.12 -23.71
C MET A 1 2.28 4.10 -22.20
N GLY A 2 1.96 5.23 -21.55
CA GLY A 2 1.99 5.31 -20.09
C GLY A 2 0.70 4.72 -19.55
N THR A 3 0.79 3.54 -18.94
CA THR A 3 -0.30 2.98 -18.14
C THR A 3 -0.41 3.86 -16.90
N THR A 4 -1.54 4.56 -16.75
CA THR A 4 -1.84 5.26 -15.49
C THR A 4 -1.98 4.18 -14.42
N ALA A 5 -1.04 4.13 -13.48
CA ALA A 5 -1.16 3.25 -12.32
C ALA A 5 -2.39 3.67 -11.51
N ASP A 6 -3.20 2.69 -11.10
CA ASP A 6 -4.26 2.93 -10.13
C ASP A 6 -3.60 3.20 -8.78
N ASP A 7 -3.83 4.39 -8.23
CA ASP A 7 -3.30 4.83 -6.96
C ASP A 7 -4.34 4.76 -5.83
N LYS A 8 -5.51 4.21 -6.12
CA LYS A 8 -6.60 4.00 -5.14
C LYS A 8 -6.70 2.55 -4.69
N ALA A 9 -6.06 1.63 -5.41
CA ALA A 9 -6.10 0.21 -5.15
C ALA A 9 -4.71 -0.42 -5.25
N GLY A 10 -4.43 -1.35 -4.35
CA GLY A 10 -3.18 -2.09 -4.25
C GLY A 10 -2.38 -1.79 -2.98
N PRO A 11 -1.29 -2.54 -2.73
CA PRO A 11 -0.51 -2.41 -1.50
C PRO A 11 0.13 -1.03 -1.35
N LEU A 12 0.22 -0.57 -0.10
CA LEU A 12 0.74 0.75 0.24
C LEU A 12 1.98 0.61 1.11
N GLU A 13 3.06 1.30 0.73
CA GLU A 13 4.22 1.50 1.58
C GLU A 13 4.25 2.95 2.08
N LEU A 14 4.36 3.13 3.40
CA LEU A 14 4.64 4.42 4.03
C LEU A 14 6.07 4.40 4.57
N THR A 15 6.82 5.48 4.33
CA THR A 15 8.14 5.72 4.92
C THR A 15 8.08 6.94 5.82
N PHE A 16 8.56 6.81 7.04
CA PHE A 16 8.63 7.90 8.03
C PHE A 16 10.00 8.57 8.03
N ASP A 17 10.11 9.71 8.72
CA ASP A 17 11.32 10.55 8.72
C ASP A 17 12.53 9.86 9.38
N ASP A 18 12.30 8.85 10.23
CA ASP A 18 13.32 7.98 10.83
C ASP A 18 13.72 6.78 9.94
N GLU A 19 13.32 6.81 8.67
CA GLU A 19 13.48 5.74 7.67
C GLU A 19 12.70 4.45 7.95
N SER A 20 11.92 4.39 9.03
CA SER A 20 11.05 3.26 9.31
C SER A 20 9.96 3.15 8.23
N THR A 21 9.57 1.92 7.92
CA THR A 21 8.61 1.64 6.84
C THR A 21 7.50 0.72 7.30
N MET A 22 6.28 1.04 6.88
CA MET A 22 5.11 0.19 7.05
C MET A 22 4.56 -0.18 5.68
N PHE A 23 4.42 -1.48 5.44
CA PHE A 23 3.84 -2.04 4.24
C PHE A 23 2.48 -2.66 4.58
N PHE A 24 1.44 -2.19 3.89
CA PHE A 24 0.06 -2.62 4.04
C PHE A 24 -0.36 -3.41 2.81
N ASP A 25 -1.01 -4.55 3.03
CA ASP A 25 -1.54 -5.43 1.98
C ASP A 25 -2.84 -6.09 2.44
N ALA A 26 -3.60 -6.65 1.51
CA ALA A 26 -4.65 -7.60 1.85
C ALA A 26 -3.99 -8.94 2.22
N ALA A 27 -4.37 -9.51 3.36
CA ALA A 27 -3.90 -10.83 3.75
C ALA A 27 -4.36 -11.88 2.73
N GLY A 28 -3.65 -13.01 2.64
CA GLY A 28 -3.98 -14.08 1.69
C GLY A 28 -5.36 -14.74 1.87
N ASN A 29 -6.09 -14.39 2.94
CA ASN A 29 -7.49 -14.78 3.15
C ASN A 29 -8.50 -13.83 2.47
N GLY A 30 -8.06 -12.68 1.94
CA GLY A 30 -8.91 -11.68 1.29
C GLY A 30 -9.90 -10.99 2.23
N GLU A 31 -9.61 -10.93 3.53
CA GLU A 31 -10.53 -10.33 4.51
C GLU A 31 -9.82 -9.47 5.55
N GLU A 32 -8.57 -9.77 5.87
CA GLU A 32 -7.82 -9.11 6.93
C GLU A 32 -6.75 -8.19 6.37
N LEU A 33 -6.46 -7.10 7.09
CA LEU A 33 -5.32 -6.25 6.79
C LEU A 33 -4.04 -6.95 7.22
N GLU A 34 -3.08 -7.10 6.30
CA GLU A 34 -1.72 -7.51 6.64
C GLU A 34 -0.83 -6.27 6.77
N LEU A 35 -0.11 -6.16 7.90
CA LEU A 35 0.87 -5.12 8.16
C LEU A 35 2.25 -5.76 8.33
N ARG A 36 3.24 -5.23 7.60
CA ARG A 36 4.63 -5.65 7.71
C ARG A 36 5.50 -4.42 7.97
N SER A 37 6.38 -4.50 8.97
CA SER A 37 7.35 -3.45 9.31
C SER A 37 8.63 -3.53 8.44
N LYS A 38 8.47 -3.85 7.15
CA LYS A 38 9.58 -3.99 6.20
C LYS A 38 9.17 -3.39 4.86
N ARG A 39 10.16 -2.92 4.12
CA ARG A 39 9.96 -2.43 2.75
C ARG A 39 9.45 -3.55 1.84
N TRP A 40 8.72 -3.14 0.82
CA TRP A 40 8.39 -4.00 -0.30
C TRP A 40 9.68 -4.48 -0.98
N GLU A 41 9.71 -5.77 -1.29
CA GLU A 41 10.81 -6.41 -2.00
C GLU A 41 10.31 -6.85 -3.36
N ASP A 42 10.99 -6.42 -4.42
CA ASP A 42 10.68 -6.81 -5.79
C ASP A 42 10.84 -8.33 -5.96
N PRO A 43 9.73 -9.08 -6.18
CA PRO A 43 9.81 -10.53 -6.35
C PRO A 43 10.48 -10.93 -7.68
N PHE A 44 10.66 -9.96 -8.57
CA PHE A 44 11.28 -10.09 -9.88
C PHE A 44 12.63 -9.35 -9.94
N LYS A 45 13.42 -9.42 -8.86
CA LYS A 45 14.79 -8.91 -8.82
C LYS A 45 15.69 -9.74 -9.73
N GLU A 46 16.51 -9.07 -10.54
CA GLU A 46 17.45 -9.74 -11.45
C GLU A 46 18.60 -10.45 -10.69
N PRO A 47 19.13 -11.56 -11.22
CA PRO A 47 18.75 -12.20 -12.48
C PRO A 47 17.45 -13.02 -12.39
N LEU A 48 16.53 -12.84 -13.36
CA LEU A 48 15.28 -13.60 -13.41
C LEU A 48 15.49 -15.05 -13.86
N SER A 49 14.78 -15.97 -13.21
CA SER A 49 14.61 -17.35 -13.68
C SER A 49 13.86 -17.37 -15.02
N THR A 50 14.00 -18.46 -15.79
CA THR A 50 13.25 -18.63 -17.06
C THR A 50 11.73 -18.58 -16.85
N GLU A 51 11.25 -19.07 -15.70
CA GLU A 51 9.84 -19.03 -15.33
C GLU A 51 9.37 -17.60 -15.08
N ASN A 52 10.11 -16.84 -14.26
CA ASN A 52 9.78 -15.45 -13.96
C ASN A 52 9.85 -14.56 -15.20
N LYS A 53 10.79 -14.81 -16.12
CA LYS A 53 10.84 -14.11 -17.42
C LYS A 53 9.57 -14.32 -18.23
N LYS A 54 9.15 -15.58 -18.39
CA LYS A 54 7.90 -15.90 -19.12
C LYS A 54 6.67 -15.29 -18.46
N PHE A 55 6.61 -15.30 -17.13
CA PHE A 55 5.52 -14.66 -16.39
C PHE A 55 5.49 -13.14 -16.66
N VAL A 56 6.63 -12.46 -16.50
CA VAL A 56 6.73 -11.00 -16.73
C VAL A 56 6.41 -10.64 -18.19
N GLU A 57 6.83 -11.45 -19.15
CA GLU A 57 6.50 -11.25 -20.58
C GLU A 57 5.00 -11.44 -20.86
N GLY A 58 4.34 -12.39 -20.21
CA GLY A 58 2.93 -12.71 -20.44
C GLY A 58 1.93 -11.87 -19.65
N SER A 59 2.31 -11.42 -18.45
CA SER A 59 1.41 -10.78 -17.48
C SER A 59 1.85 -9.37 -17.06
N GLY A 60 3.02 -8.93 -17.51
CA GLY A 60 3.67 -7.71 -17.01
C GLY A 60 4.40 -7.95 -15.70
N LYS A 61 5.09 -6.90 -15.23
CA LYS A 61 5.83 -6.92 -13.97
C LYS A 61 5.05 -6.16 -12.91
N TRP A 62 4.91 -6.77 -11.75
CA TRP A 62 4.49 -6.04 -10.57
C TRP A 62 5.64 -5.14 -10.09
N THR A 63 5.40 -3.83 -10.03
CA THR A 63 6.40 -2.82 -9.67
C THR A 63 5.80 -1.81 -8.70
N ALA A 64 6.58 -1.39 -7.71
CA ALA A 64 6.24 -0.22 -6.92
C ALA A 64 6.36 1.06 -7.78
N PHE A 65 5.53 2.05 -7.48
CA PHE A 65 5.57 3.38 -8.08
C PHE A 65 5.40 4.43 -6.98
N ASP A 66 6.23 5.48 -7.02
CA ASP A 66 6.22 6.54 -6.03
C ASP A 66 5.10 7.55 -6.34
N VAL A 67 4.14 7.68 -5.42
CA VAL A 67 3.03 8.64 -5.50
C VAL A 67 3.24 9.89 -4.65
N SER A 68 4.40 10.03 -3.97
CA SER A 68 4.69 11.13 -3.03
C SER A 68 4.49 12.52 -3.64
N ASN A 69 4.76 12.69 -4.92
CA ASN A 69 4.61 13.98 -5.61
C ASN A 69 3.26 14.15 -6.31
N LYS A 70 2.34 13.18 -6.21
CA LYS A 70 1.04 13.18 -6.89
C LYS A 70 -0.05 13.69 -5.93
N PRO A 71 -0.95 14.59 -6.35
CA PRO A 71 -2.16 14.87 -5.58
C PRO A 71 -3.09 13.63 -5.52
N PRO A 72 -3.75 13.35 -4.38
CA PRO A 72 -3.73 14.15 -3.15
C PRO A 72 -2.55 13.85 -2.20
N PHE A 73 -1.82 12.75 -2.39
CA PHE A 73 -0.72 12.28 -1.53
C PHE A 73 0.35 13.33 -1.19
N SER A 74 0.73 14.15 -2.18
CA SER A 74 1.71 15.25 -2.01
C SER A 74 1.40 16.21 -0.86
N ARG A 75 0.14 16.36 -0.47
CA ARG A 75 -0.26 17.23 0.65
C ARG A 75 0.04 16.61 2.01
N LEU A 76 0.19 15.29 2.06
CA LEU A 76 0.39 14.52 3.28
C LEU A 76 1.87 14.27 3.60
N ILE A 77 2.76 14.50 2.64
CA ILE A 77 4.20 14.32 2.85
C ILE A 77 4.69 15.32 3.90
N TYR A 78 5.53 14.83 4.83
CA TYR A 78 6.04 15.56 6.00
C TYR A 78 4.97 16.03 6.99
N LYS A 79 3.73 15.51 6.92
CA LYS A 79 2.72 15.77 7.95
C LYS A 79 2.90 14.81 9.13
N GLU A 80 2.75 15.35 10.33
CA GLU A 80 2.79 14.57 11.56
C GLU A 80 1.55 13.69 11.68
N VAL A 81 1.75 12.42 12.03
CA VAL A 81 0.68 11.50 12.44
C VAL A 81 0.26 11.86 13.86
N ILE A 82 -0.95 12.38 14.01
CA ILE A 82 -1.51 12.76 15.31
C ILE A 82 -2.37 11.65 15.93
N GLY A 83 -2.75 10.64 15.15
CA GLY A 83 -3.55 9.51 15.61
C GLY A 83 -3.62 8.38 14.60
N VAL A 84 -3.89 7.18 15.13
CA VAL A 84 -4.11 5.97 14.34
C VAL A 84 -5.33 5.25 14.91
N GLU A 85 -6.32 5.00 14.06
CA GLU A 85 -7.54 4.28 14.44
C GLU A 85 -7.59 2.97 13.66
N LEU A 86 -7.83 1.85 14.35
CA LEU A 86 -8.07 0.56 13.71
C LEU A 86 -9.51 0.50 13.22
N ILE A 87 -9.69 -0.02 12.01
CA ILE A 87 -11.01 -0.31 11.45
C ILE A 87 -11.25 -1.81 11.62
N GLU A 88 -12.25 -2.14 12.41
CA GLU A 88 -12.66 -3.52 12.66
C GLU A 88 -13.96 -3.86 11.94
N ASN A 89 -14.10 -5.11 11.49
CA ASN A 89 -15.36 -5.64 11.00
C ASN A 89 -16.27 -6.11 12.16
N ARG A 90 -17.44 -6.66 11.84
CA ARG A 90 -18.42 -7.14 12.85
C ARG A 90 -17.87 -8.28 13.73
N GLU A 91 -16.85 -8.99 13.27
CA GLU A 91 -16.18 -10.09 13.98
C GLU A 91 -14.97 -9.62 14.78
N ARG A 92 -14.72 -8.29 14.85
CA ARG A 92 -13.55 -7.68 15.50
C ARG A 92 -12.20 -8.05 14.86
N LYS A 93 -12.22 -8.43 13.58
CA LYS A 93 -10.99 -8.54 12.80
C LYS A 93 -10.57 -7.17 12.30
N VAL A 94 -9.28 -6.87 12.33
CA VAL A 94 -8.74 -5.63 11.76
C VAL A 94 -8.76 -5.74 10.24
N VAL A 95 -9.55 -4.88 9.61
CA VAL A 95 -9.73 -4.83 8.15
C VAL A 95 -9.20 -3.53 7.55
N GLY A 96 -8.68 -2.63 8.37
CA GLY A 96 -8.14 -1.36 7.90
C GLY A 96 -7.54 -0.52 9.02
N VAL A 97 -6.95 0.59 8.61
CA VAL A 97 -6.35 1.59 9.48
C VAL A 97 -6.68 2.98 8.94
N HIS A 98 -6.90 3.92 9.85
CA HIS A 98 -7.13 5.32 9.53
C HIS A 98 -6.05 6.16 10.24
N PHE A 99 -5.15 6.74 9.45
CA PHE A 99 -4.15 7.69 9.91
C PHE A 99 -4.74 9.08 9.92
N LEU A 100 -4.71 9.70 11.09
CA LEU A 100 -5.02 11.11 11.28
C LEU A 100 -3.71 11.88 11.22
N LEU A 101 -3.61 12.79 10.27
CA LEU A 101 -2.47 13.69 10.13
C LEU A 101 -2.89 15.09 10.58
N ALA A 102 -1.92 15.94 10.89
CA ALA A 102 -2.20 17.33 11.29
C ALA A 102 -3.04 18.12 10.25
N ASP A 103 -3.01 17.70 8.98
CA ASP A 103 -3.64 18.39 7.84
C ASP A 103 -4.06 17.38 6.76
N GLY A 104 -4.89 16.40 7.14
CA GLY A 104 -5.46 15.39 6.24
C GLY A 104 -5.59 14.01 6.87
N THR A 105 -6.08 13.04 6.11
CA THR A 105 -6.14 11.65 6.56
C THR A 105 -5.74 10.66 5.47
N ILE A 106 -5.26 9.49 5.89
CA ILE A 106 -5.08 8.32 5.03
C ILE A 106 -5.93 7.20 5.60
N ARG A 107 -6.87 6.70 4.80
CA ARG A 107 -7.61 5.49 5.13
C ARG A 107 -7.12 4.36 4.24
N VAL A 108 -6.68 3.28 4.87
CA VAL A 108 -6.29 2.05 4.21
C VAL A 108 -7.26 0.96 4.66
N GLY A 109 -7.89 0.25 3.72
CA GLY A 109 -8.88 -0.76 4.06
C GLY A 109 -8.95 -1.89 3.06
N VAL A 110 -9.11 -3.10 3.56
CA VAL A 110 -9.37 -4.29 2.75
C VAL A 110 -10.85 -4.33 2.40
N GLN A 111 -11.14 -4.49 1.12
CA GLN A 111 -12.49 -4.73 0.62
C GLN A 111 -12.41 -5.89 -0.37
N ALA A 112 -12.99 -7.03 0.02
CA ALA A 112 -12.72 -8.31 -0.64
C ALA A 112 -11.20 -8.57 -0.69
N ASP A 113 -10.68 -9.04 -1.81
CA ASP A 113 -9.27 -9.42 -1.98
C ASP A 113 -8.33 -8.24 -2.30
N GLU A 114 -8.81 -7.00 -2.18
CA GLU A 114 -8.05 -5.82 -2.59
C GLU A 114 -7.93 -4.77 -1.48
N LEU A 115 -6.76 -4.14 -1.42
CA LEU A 115 -6.48 -3.03 -0.52
C LEU A 115 -6.85 -1.72 -1.20
N TYR A 116 -7.67 -0.91 -0.54
CA TYR A 116 -8.08 0.41 -1.01
C TYR A 116 -7.44 1.50 -0.17
N VAL A 117 -7.04 2.58 -0.84
CA VAL A 117 -6.42 3.76 -0.24
C VAL A 117 -7.26 4.97 -0.57
N ASP A 118 -7.71 5.67 0.47
CA ASP A 118 -8.43 6.93 0.37
C ASP A 118 -7.67 8.02 1.13
N VAL A 119 -7.58 9.19 0.52
CA VAL A 119 -6.80 10.33 1.02
C VAL A 119 -7.66 11.59 0.93
N ALA A 120 -7.80 12.27 2.07
CA ALA A 120 -8.62 13.46 2.23
C ALA A 120 -7.84 14.63 2.85
#